data_AF-A0A957P6V7-F1
#
_entry.id   AF-A0A957P6V7-F1
#
_cell.length_a   1.000
_cell.length_b   1.000
_cell.length_c   1.000
_cell.angle_alpha   90.00
_cell.angle_beta   90.00
_cell.angle_gamma   90.00
#
_symmetry.space_group_name_H-M   'P 1'
#
loop_
_entity.id
_entity.type
_entity.pdbx_description
1 polymer ?
#
loop_
_entity_poly.entity_id
_entity_poly.type
_entity_poly.pdbx_seq_one_letter_code
_entity_poly.pdbx_strand_id
1 'polypeptide(L)'
;DSPLLSQSIVEVEQFSALLANQRLAVEWGSAGDMVGRRLQHAAATIELQPFSTPEEAVSALLTDASIDALLVDNITLSTMQGQGAAISAVGPALEANPYVIASPITAPVLQQEIADALQALSADNTLHELTAQWLR
;
A
#
# COMPACT_ATOMS: atom_id res chain seq x y z
N ASP A 1 8.88 -27.50 -3.38
CA ASP A 1 8.06 -26.73 -2.41
C ASP A 1 8.86 -25.58 -1.86
N SER A 2 8.52 -24.35 -2.29
CA SER A 2 9.20 -23.13 -1.85
C SER A 2 8.53 -22.58 -0.59
N PRO A 3 9.25 -22.42 0.54
CA PRO A 3 8.68 -22.00 1.82
C PRO A 3 8.10 -20.58 1.83
N LEU A 4 8.53 -19.71 0.91
CA LEU A 4 8.01 -18.35 0.77
C LEU A 4 6.54 -18.32 0.32
N LEU A 5 6.15 -19.22 -0.60
CA LEU A 5 4.76 -19.29 -1.08
C LEU A 5 3.83 -19.78 0.03
N SER A 6 4.30 -20.67 0.89
CA SER A 6 3.52 -21.19 2.01
C SER A 6 3.31 -20.17 3.12
N GLN A 7 4.27 -19.27 3.39
CA GLN A 7 4.11 -18.19 4.36
C GLN A 7 3.12 -17.12 3.88
N SER A 8 3.20 -16.70 2.62
CA SER A 8 2.28 -15.71 2.04
C SER A 8 0.82 -16.18 2.03
N ILE A 9 0.57 -17.48 1.86
CA ILE A 9 -0.80 -18.04 1.89
C ILE A 9 -1.38 -18.02 3.31
N VAL A 10 -0.57 -18.32 4.33
CA VAL A 10 -1.01 -18.34 5.75
C VAL A 10 -1.34 -16.92 6.26
N GLU A 11 -0.58 -15.90 5.85
CA GLU A 11 -0.86 -14.50 6.20
C GLU A 11 -2.16 -14.00 5.55
N VAL A 12 -2.42 -14.36 4.30
CA VAL A 12 -3.65 -14.01 3.57
C VAL A 12 -4.89 -14.62 4.24
N GLU A 13 -4.86 -15.90 4.63
CA GLU A 13 -5.99 -16.53 5.32
C GLU A 13 -6.25 -15.88 6.70
N GLN A 14 -5.21 -15.62 7.49
CA GLN A 14 -5.36 -14.95 8.79
C GLN A 14 -5.93 -13.53 8.67
N PHE A 15 -5.45 -12.74 7.72
CA PHE A 15 -5.99 -11.40 7.47
C PHE A 15 -7.42 -11.44 6.92
N SER A 16 -7.73 -12.38 6.03
CA SER A 16 -9.07 -12.52 5.49
C SER A 16 -10.11 -12.81 6.58
N ALA A 17 -9.74 -13.56 7.63
CA ALA A 17 -10.59 -13.83 8.78
C ALA A 17 -10.84 -12.59 9.64
N LEU A 18 -9.84 -11.71 9.81
CA LEU A 18 -9.98 -10.43 10.51
C LEU A 18 -10.89 -9.45 9.75
N LEU A 19 -10.89 -9.55 8.43
CA LEU A 19 -11.65 -8.69 7.52
C LEU A 19 -13.00 -9.30 7.11
N ALA A 20 -13.34 -10.48 7.61
CA ALA A 20 -14.59 -11.16 7.25
C ALA A 20 -15.81 -10.31 7.67
N ASN A 21 -16.75 -10.12 6.72
CA ASN A 21 -17.92 -9.25 6.84
C ASN A 21 -17.61 -7.75 6.99
N GLN A 22 -16.37 -7.33 6.73
CA GLN A 22 -16.00 -5.92 6.67
C GLN A 22 -16.21 -5.39 5.25
N ARG A 23 -16.60 -4.12 5.15
CA ARG A 23 -16.66 -3.37 3.91
C ARG A 23 -15.46 -2.47 3.77
N LEU A 24 -14.63 -2.77 2.78
CA LEU A 24 -13.32 -2.17 2.59
C LEU A 24 -13.37 -1.16 1.44
N ALA A 25 -13.05 0.11 1.73
CA ALA A 25 -12.83 1.11 0.70
C ALA A 25 -11.51 0.84 -0.05
N VAL A 26 -11.53 1.01 -1.37
CA VAL A 26 -10.35 0.90 -2.24
C VAL A 26 -10.42 1.92 -3.38
N GLU A 27 -9.27 2.44 -3.83
CA GLU A 27 -9.20 3.12 -5.13
C GLU A 27 -9.28 2.07 -6.24
N TRP A 28 -10.18 2.26 -7.21
CA TRP A 28 -10.39 1.35 -8.33
C TRP A 28 -9.11 1.20 -9.17
N GLY A 29 -8.69 -0.06 -9.40
CA GLY A 29 -7.50 -0.36 -10.20
C GLY A 29 -6.17 -0.10 -9.48
N SER A 30 -6.20 0.27 -8.20
CA SER A 30 -5.01 0.39 -7.36
C SER A 30 -4.45 -0.98 -6.93
N ALA A 31 -3.26 -0.97 -6.33
CA ALA A 31 -2.72 -2.16 -5.66
C ALA A 31 -3.64 -2.64 -4.51
N GLY A 32 -4.28 -1.70 -3.80
CA GLY A 32 -5.26 -2.01 -2.74
C GLY A 32 -6.47 -2.78 -3.27
N ASP A 33 -7.00 -2.39 -4.43
CA ASP A 33 -8.09 -3.11 -5.11
C ASP A 33 -7.65 -4.53 -5.53
N MET A 34 -6.45 -4.67 -6.11
CA MET A 34 -5.90 -5.99 -6.46
C MET A 34 -5.73 -6.92 -5.26
N VAL A 35 -5.22 -6.41 -4.13
CA VAL A 35 -5.10 -7.18 -2.88
C VAL A 35 -6.49 -7.51 -2.33
N GLY A 36 -7.38 -6.53 -2.28
CA GLY A 36 -8.76 -6.70 -1.83
C GLY A 36 -9.48 -7.81 -2.58
N ARG A 37 -9.36 -7.86 -3.91
CA ARG A 37 -9.99 -8.92 -4.73
C ARG A 37 -9.42 -10.31 -4.43
N ARG A 38 -8.11 -10.41 -4.17
CA ARG A 38 -7.49 -11.66 -3.74
C ARG A 38 -7.99 -12.11 -2.37
N LEU A 39 -8.14 -11.18 -1.43
CA LEU A 39 -8.74 -11.46 -0.12
C LEU A 39 -10.21 -11.90 -0.24
N GLN A 40 -10.99 -11.23 -1.08
CA GLN A 40 -12.39 -11.58 -1.34
C GLN A 40 -12.54 -12.97 -1.97
N HIS A 41 -11.58 -13.40 -2.81
CA HIS A 41 -11.53 -14.77 -3.31
C HIS A 41 -11.25 -15.80 -2.20
N ALA A 42 -10.44 -15.45 -1.19
CA ALA A 42 -10.16 -16.33 -0.05
C ALA A 42 -11.29 -16.34 0.98
N ALA A 43 -11.97 -15.21 1.18
CA ALA A 43 -13.11 -15.04 2.08
C ALA A 43 -14.22 -14.23 1.40
N ALA A 44 -15.25 -14.92 0.93
CA ALA A 44 -16.34 -14.33 0.13
C ALA A 44 -17.19 -13.28 0.89
N THR A 45 -17.03 -13.15 2.21
CA THR A 45 -17.76 -12.18 3.04
C THR A 45 -17.10 -10.81 3.08
N ILE A 46 -15.92 -10.63 2.48
CA ILE A 46 -15.29 -9.31 2.33
C ILE A 46 -16.03 -8.55 1.22
N GLU A 47 -16.50 -7.34 1.53
CA GLU A 47 -17.15 -6.47 0.55
C GLU A 47 -16.19 -5.34 0.14
N LEU A 48 -15.81 -5.29 -1.13
CA LEU A 48 -15.01 -4.18 -1.65
C LEU A 48 -15.92 -3.06 -2.14
N GLN A 49 -15.68 -1.85 -1.64
CA GLN A 49 -16.30 -0.63 -2.13
C GLN A 49 -15.26 0.18 -2.92
N PRO A 50 -15.33 0.18 -4.26
CA PRO A 50 -14.40 0.94 -5.07
C PRO A 50 -14.79 2.42 -5.14
N PHE A 51 -13.76 3.26 -5.20
CA PHE A 51 -13.82 4.71 -5.42
C PHE A 51 -12.89 5.13 -6.55
N SER A 52 -13.12 6.29 -7.15
CA SER A 52 -12.35 6.72 -8.33
C SER A 52 -10.98 7.28 -7.98
N THR A 53 -10.83 7.79 -6.75
CA THR A 53 -9.57 8.36 -6.27
C THR A 53 -9.27 7.91 -4.83
N PRO A 54 -8.00 8.00 -4.39
CA PRO A 54 -7.62 7.75 -3.00
C PRO A 54 -8.36 8.67 -2.01
N GLU A 55 -8.55 9.95 -2.36
CA GLU A 55 -9.22 10.94 -1.50
C GLU A 55 -10.69 10.59 -1.29
N GLU A 56 -11.38 10.11 -2.32
CA GLU A 56 -12.76 9.61 -2.21
C GLU A 56 -12.85 8.42 -1.26
N ALA A 57 -11.91 7.46 -1.37
CA ALA A 57 -11.86 6.28 -0.50
C ALA A 57 -11.59 6.65 0.97
N VAL A 58 -10.67 7.60 1.21
CA VAL A 58 -10.37 8.13 2.55
C VAL A 58 -11.55 8.90 3.12
N SER A 59 -12.18 9.76 2.31
CA SER A 59 -13.38 10.50 2.72
C SER A 59 -14.50 9.54 3.11
N ALA A 60 -14.71 8.48 2.35
CA ALA A 60 -15.70 7.45 2.66
C ALA A 60 -15.40 6.76 4.00
N LEU A 61 -14.15 6.36 4.26
CA LEU A 61 -13.77 5.80 5.57
C LEU A 61 -14.07 6.76 6.73
N LEU A 62 -13.85 8.06 6.54
CA LEU A 62 -14.00 9.05 7.60
C LEU A 62 -15.45 9.50 7.82
N THR A 63 -16.33 9.36 6.81
CA THR A 63 -17.66 9.99 6.82
C THR A 63 -18.81 9.00 6.66
N ASP A 64 -18.58 7.82 6.10
CA ASP A 64 -19.58 6.77 5.91
C ASP A 64 -19.35 5.65 6.94
N ALA A 65 -20.27 5.56 7.91
CA ALA A 65 -20.22 4.53 8.96
C ALA A 65 -20.41 3.09 8.44
N SER A 66 -20.75 2.92 7.16
CA SER A 66 -20.83 1.61 6.51
C SER A 66 -19.50 1.15 5.88
N ILE A 67 -18.45 1.97 5.95
CA ILE A 67 -17.09 1.62 5.55
C ILE A 67 -16.28 1.33 6.81
N ASP A 68 -15.78 0.10 6.93
CA ASP A 68 -15.11 -0.35 8.14
C ASP A 68 -13.60 -0.13 8.10
N ALA A 69 -13.00 -0.21 6.90
CA ALA A 69 -11.57 -0.05 6.69
C ALA A 69 -11.22 0.36 5.25
N LEU A 70 -9.95 0.68 5.03
CA LEU A 70 -9.39 1.15 3.77
C LEU A 70 -8.13 0.35 3.43
N LEU A 71 -8.00 -0.10 2.19
CA LEU A 71 -6.75 -0.67 1.67
C LEU A 71 -6.05 0.36 0.78
N VAL A 72 -4.90 0.85 1.24
CA VAL A 72 -4.04 1.81 0.53
C VAL A 72 -2.57 1.45 0.69
N ASP A 73 -1.72 1.95 -0.21
CA ASP A 73 -0.28 1.89 -0.03
C ASP A 73 0.20 2.86 1.07
N ASN A 74 1.44 2.68 1.51
CA ASN A 74 2.01 3.47 2.59
C ASN A 74 2.26 4.94 2.22
N ILE A 75 2.53 5.26 0.94
CA ILE A 75 2.75 6.64 0.49
C ILE A 75 1.43 7.42 0.57
N THR A 76 0.34 6.81 0.10
CA THR A 76 -1.02 7.34 0.22
C THR A 76 -1.39 7.52 1.69
N LEU A 77 -1.17 6.52 2.54
CA LEU A 77 -1.42 6.62 3.98
C LEU A 77 -0.66 7.81 4.62
N SER A 78 0.66 7.89 4.42
CA SER A 78 1.48 8.98 4.97
C SER A 78 1.05 10.34 4.44
N THR A 79 0.76 10.45 3.14
CA THR A 79 0.29 11.71 2.54
C THR A 79 -1.00 12.20 3.18
N MET A 80 -1.96 11.30 3.41
CA MET A 80 -3.24 11.64 4.04
C MET A 80 -3.06 12.02 5.51
N GLN A 81 -2.17 11.34 6.24
CA GLN A 81 -1.82 11.69 7.62
C GLN A 81 -1.22 13.10 7.70
N GLY A 82 -0.34 13.47 6.77
CA GLY A 82 0.23 14.82 6.68
C GLY A 82 -0.76 15.91 6.34
N GLN A 83 -1.85 15.53 5.68
CA GLN A 83 -3.00 16.41 5.43
C GLN A 83 -3.98 16.46 6.62
N GLY A 84 -3.70 15.71 7.70
CA GLY A 84 -4.49 15.70 8.93
C GLY A 84 -5.59 14.65 8.99
N ALA A 85 -5.63 13.68 8.07
CA ALA A 85 -6.59 12.58 8.15
C ALA A 85 -6.32 11.72 9.40
N ALA A 86 -7.35 11.53 10.23
CA ALA A 86 -7.28 10.74 11.45
C ALA A 86 -7.38 9.23 11.15
N ILE A 87 -6.44 8.71 10.35
CA ILE A 87 -6.37 7.31 9.94
C ILE A 87 -5.06 6.66 10.42
N SER A 88 -5.12 5.36 10.71
CA SER A 88 -3.96 4.59 11.19
C SER A 88 -3.97 3.18 10.59
N ALA A 89 -2.78 2.65 10.28
CA ALA A 89 -2.64 1.28 9.84
C ALA A 89 -3.03 0.29 10.97
N VAL A 90 -3.75 -0.77 10.59
CA VAL A 90 -4.12 -1.86 11.50
C VAL A 90 -3.26 -3.08 11.17
N GLY A 91 -2.13 -3.21 11.88
CA GLY A 91 -1.20 -4.33 11.71
C GLY A 91 -0.15 -4.13 10.61
N PRO A 92 0.58 -5.20 10.24
CA PRO A 92 1.61 -5.15 9.21
C PRO A 92 1.02 -4.93 7.81
N ALA A 93 1.86 -4.44 6.88
CA ALA A 93 1.48 -4.30 5.48
C ALA A 93 1.16 -5.66 4.85
N LEU A 94 0.07 -5.74 4.09
CA LEU A 94 -0.37 -6.95 3.39
C LEU A 94 0.58 -7.35 2.26
N GLU A 95 1.21 -6.35 1.62
CA GLU A 95 2.23 -6.55 0.60
C GLU A 95 3.33 -5.50 0.74
N ALA A 96 4.56 -5.92 0.45
CA ALA A 96 5.69 -5.03 0.29
C ALA A 96 6.01 -4.89 -1.20
N ASN A 97 5.58 -3.78 -1.81
CA ASN A 97 5.93 -3.44 -3.18
C ASN A 97 6.93 -2.28 -3.19
N PRO A 98 8.22 -2.51 -3.49
CA PRO A 98 9.21 -1.43 -3.49
C PRO A 98 8.93 -0.45 -4.64
N TYR A 99 8.96 0.85 -4.34
CA TYR A 99 9.02 1.87 -5.39
C TYR A 99 10.40 1.83 -6.05
N VAL A 100 10.40 1.72 -7.37
CA VAL A 100 11.61 1.61 -8.18
C VAL A 100 11.67 2.69 -9.25
N ILE A 101 12.88 3.11 -9.60
CA ILE A 101 13.12 3.91 -10.79
C ILE A 101 13.38 2.95 -11.94
N ALA A 102 12.42 2.84 -12.87
CA ALA A 102 12.57 2.02 -14.06
C ALA A 102 13.41 2.75 -15.13
N SER A 103 14.32 2.04 -15.78
CA SER A 103 15.13 2.54 -16.89
C SER A 103 15.23 1.50 -18.01
N PRO A 104 15.60 1.89 -19.25
CA PRO A 104 15.78 0.94 -20.33
C PRO A 104 16.80 -0.15 -19.99
N ILE A 105 16.50 -1.39 -20.35
CA ILE A 105 17.40 -2.54 -20.13
C ILE A 105 18.77 -2.36 -20.84
N THR A 106 18.81 -1.56 -21.91
CA THR A 106 20.00 -1.27 -22.71
C THR A 106 20.84 -0.10 -22.18
N ALA A 107 20.50 0.45 -21.02
CA ALA A 107 21.19 1.62 -20.43
C ALA A 107 21.92 1.29 -19.11
N PRO A 108 22.90 0.37 -19.11
CA PRO A 108 23.56 -0.09 -17.89
C PRO A 108 24.33 1.03 -17.17
N VAL A 109 24.89 1.99 -17.90
CA VAL A 109 25.56 3.16 -17.29
C VAL A 109 24.57 4.00 -16.50
N LEU A 110 23.41 4.32 -17.07
CA LEU A 110 22.37 5.08 -16.37
C LEU A 110 21.87 4.34 -15.11
N GLN A 111 21.69 3.02 -15.22
CA GLN A 111 21.29 2.20 -14.07
C GLN A 111 22.30 2.31 -12.92
N GLN A 112 23.60 2.24 -13.23
CA GLN A 112 24.66 2.36 -12.23
C GLN A 112 24.67 3.76 -11.60
N GLU A 113 24.62 4.82 -12.41
CA GLU A 113 24.62 6.20 -11.91
C GLU A 113 23.40 6.50 -11.01
N ILE A 114 22.22 5.98 -11.35
CA ILE A 114 21.02 6.09 -10.50
C ILE A 114 21.24 5.36 -9.18
N ALA A 115 21.77 4.14 -9.21
CA ALA A 115 22.03 3.35 -8.00
C ALA A 115 23.04 4.05 -7.08
N ASP A 116 24.14 4.55 -7.64
CA ASP A 116 25.20 5.25 -6.89
C ASP A 116 24.67 6.55 -6.28
N ALA A 117 23.87 7.31 -7.04
CA ALA A 117 23.23 8.52 -6.54
C ALA A 117 22.25 8.23 -5.39
N LEU A 118 21.40 7.21 -5.53
CA LEU A 118 20.49 6.80 -4.45
C LEU A 118 21.24 6.34 -3.21
N GLN A 119 22.36 5.63 -3.38
CA GLN A 119 23.22 5.22 -2.27
C GLN A 119 23.83 6.43 -1.56
N ALA A 120 24.33 7.41 -2.30
CA ALA A 120 24.88 8.65 -1.73
C ALA A 120 23.82 9.43 -0.93
N LEU A 121 22.63 9.64 -1.52
CA LEU A 121 21.51 10.34 -0.87
C LEU A 121 20.95 9.59 0.35
N SER A 122 21.08 8.25 0.37
CA SER A 122 20.74 7.47 1.55
C SER A 122 21.80 7.60 2.63
N ALA A 123 23.08 7.61 2.25
CA ALA A 123 24.20 7.65 3.19
C ALA A 123 24.32 9.00 3.92
N ASP A 124 23.95 10.10 3.27
CA ASP A 124 23.95 11.44 3.85
C ASP A 124 22.62 11.87 4.47
N ASN A 125 21.66 10.94 4.58
CA ASN A 125 20.32 11.15 5.15
C ASN A 125 19.38 12.06 4.33
N THR A 126 19.78 12.51 3.13
CA THR A 126 18.94 13.36 2.27
C THR A 126 17.60 12.71 1.93
N LEU A 127 17.56 11.40 1.63
CA LEU A 127 16.29 10.71 1.33
C LEU A 127 15.32 10.72 2.52
N HIS A 128 15.84 10.62 3.75
CA HIS A 128 15.02 10.69 4.95
C HIS A 128 14.45 12.10 5.14
N GLU A 129 15.26 13.14 4.92
CA GLU A 129 14.81 14.54 5.00
C GLU A 129 13.73 14.84 3.95
N LEU A 130 13.89 14.35 2.72
CA LEU A 130 12.87 14.46 1.68
C LEU A 130 11.57 13.75 2.11
N THR A 131 11.68 12.53 2.62
CA THR A 131 10.51 11.79 3.12
C THR A 131 9.80 12.57 4.22
N ALA A 132 10.53 13.08 5.21
CA ALA A 132 10.00 13.89 6.29
C ALA A 132 9.50 15.28 5.86
N GLN A 133 9.88 15.77 4.68
CA GLN A 133 9.35 17.02 4.14
C GLN A 133 8.00 16.79 3.43
N TRP A 134 7.88 15.71 2.66
CA TRP A 134 6.78 15.49 1.73
C TRP A 134 5.71 14.52 2.24
N LEU A 135 6.05 13.59 3.13
CA LEU A 135 5.17 12.53 3.64
C LEU A 135 4.92 12.65 5.16
N ARG A 136 4.86 13.90 5.66
CA ARG A 136 4.68 14.20 7.09
C ARG A 136 3.45 13.55 7.69
#